data_AF-A0A949PEE9-F1
#
_entry.id   AF-A0A949PEE9-F1
#
_cell.length_a   1.000
_cell.length_b   1.000
_cell.length_c   1.000
_cell.angle_alpha   90.00
_cell.angle_beta   90.00
_cell.angle_gamma   90.00
#
_symmetry.space_group_name_H-M   'P 1'
#
loop_
_entity.id
_entity.type
_entity.pdbx_description
1 polymer ?
#
loop_
_entity_poly.entity_id
_entity_poly.type
_entity_poly.pdbx_seq_one_letter_code
_entity_poly.pdbx_strand_id
1 'polypeptide(L)'
;MEKQNLPLEHNYKAASNNNKPPAIIMLHGYGSDENDLFSFASELPDSYAIFSLKAPLPLQPHGNAWYSIYFDAGSGKFNNTEEAIESRELVVKCIDDIIEKYEIDANNITLLGFSQGTILSFSIA
;
A
#
# COMPACT_ATOMS: atom_id res chain seq x y z
N MET A 1 12.53 -0.21 15.55
CA MET A 1 12.74 1.10 14.89
C MET A 1 11.47 1.91 14.98
N GLU A 2 11.55 3.23 15.06
CA GLU A 2 10.37 4.09 15.13
C GLU A 2 9.73 4.30 13.75
N LYS A 3 8.42 4.60 13.73
CA LYS A 3 7.66 4.89 12.51
C LYS A 3 8.17 6.19 11.87
N GLN A 4 8.62 6.10 10.63
CA GLN A 4 9.15 7.20 9.83
C GLN A 4 8.03 7.95 9.11
N ASN A 5 8.31 9.18 8.67
CA ASN A 5 7.39 9.94 7.83
C ASN A 5 7.54 9.52 6.36
N LEU A 6 6.42 9.16 5.72
CA LEU A 6 6.34 8.73 4.32
C LEU A 6 5.31 9.57 3.56
N PRO A 7 5.33 9.59 2.21
CA PRO A 7 4.32 10.29 1.41
C PRO A 7 2.88 9.80 1.65
N LEU A 8 2.71 8.53 2.03
CA LEU A 8 1.42 7.94 2.41
C LEU A 8 1.41 7.56 3.89
N GLU A 9 0.26 7.76 4.54
CA GLU A 9 0.00 7.18 5.86
C GLU A 9 0.10 5.66 5.78
N HIS A 10 0.63 5.03 6.83
CA HIS A 10 0.86 3.59 6.83
C HIS A 10 0.86 3.01 8.22
N ASN A 11 0.60 1.71 8.32
CA ASN A 11 0.97 0.90 9.48
C ASN A 11 2.30 0.19 9.24
N TYR A 12 3.02 -0.11 10.31
CA TYR A 12 4.36 -0.69 10.27
C TYR A 12 4.57 -1.73 11.37
N LYS A 13 5.10 -2.91 10.99
CA LYS A 13 5.65 -3.92 11.90
C LYS A 13 7.12 -4.14 11.52
N ALA A 14 8.01 -3.99 12.49
CA ALA A 14 9.43 -4.25 12.29
C ALA A 14 9.71 -5.75 12.14
N ALA A 15 10.72 -6.08 11.33
CA ALA A 15 11.27 -7.43 11.27
C ALA A 15 12.01 -7.77 12.58
N SER A 16 12.13 -9.06 12.89
CA SER A 16 12.90 -9.56 14.03
C SER A 16 14.43 -9.47 13.81
N ASN A 17 14.89 -9.32 12.56
CA ASN A 17 16.28 -9.16 12.16
C ASN A 17 16.59 -7.70 11.79
N ASN A 18 17.73 -7.18 12.27
CA ASN A 18 18.06 -5.75 12.17
C ASN A 18 19.02 -5.39 11.03
N ASN A 19 19.39 -6.32 10.15
CA ASN A 19 20.31 -6.04 9.07
C ASN A 19 19.62 -6.16 7.72
N LYS A 20 19.12 -5.03 7.23
CA LYS A 20 18.40 -4.89 5.96
C LYS A 20 17.37 -5.98 5.69
N PRO A 21 16.27 -6.02 6.46
CA PRO A 21 15.26 -7.06 6.30
C PRO A 21 14.56 -6.93 4.94
N PRO A 22 14.04 -8.04 4.38
CA PRO A 22 13.10 -7.99 3.28
C PRO A 22 11.78 -7.34 3.72
N ALA A 23 10.96 -6.88 2.77
CA ALA A 23 9.69 -6.22 3.08
C ALA A 23 8.48 -6.83 2.37
N ILE A 24 7.33 -6.79 3.05
CA ILE A 24 6.00 -6.97 2.47
C ILE A 24 5.28 -5.63 2.56
N ILE A 25 4.88 -5.08 1.42
CA ILE A 25 4.16 -3.80 1.32
C ILE A 25 2.75 -4.09 0.83
N MET A 26 1.77 -3.75 1.66
CA MET A 26 0.37 -4.05 1.46
C MET A 26 -0.41 -2.86 0.91
N LEU A 27 -1.27 -3.12 -0.09
CA LEU A 27 -2.16 -2.14 -0.69
C LEU A 27 -3.62 -2.63 -0.58
N HIS A 28 -4.44 -1.93 0.20
CA HIS A 28 -5.83 -2.31 0.43
C HIS A 28 -6.73 -2.04 -0.80
N GLY A 29 -7.96 -2.56 -0.76
CA GLY A 29 -8.98 -2.33 -1.79
C GLY A 29 -9.78 -1.04 -1.60
N TYR A 30 -10.60 -0.70 -2.60
CA TYR A 30 -11.49 0.48 -2.56
C TYR A 30 -12.44 0.44 -1.33
N GLY A 31 -12.53 1.54 -0.59
CA GLY A 31 -13.41 1.65 0.59
C GLY A 31 -12.82 1.10 1.88
N SER A 32 -11.62 0.52 1.84
CA SER A 32 -10.89 0.02 3.02
C SER A 32 -9.80 1.02 3.45
N ASP A 33 -8.92 0.63 4.36
CA ASP A 33 -7.80 1.43 4.85
C ASP A 33 -6.58 0.57 5.20
N GLU A 34 -5.53 1.21 5.73
CA GLU A 34 -4.26 0.58 6.12
C GLU A 34 -4.37 -0.46 7.25
N ASN A 35 -5.48 -0.54 7.98
CA ASN A 35 -5.65 -1.44 9.12
C ASN A 35 -6.15 -2.82 8.69
N ASP A 36 -6.95 -2.89 7.62
CA ASP A 36 -7.63 -4.12 7.18
C ASP A 36 -6.63 -5.23 6.84
N LEU A 37 -5.73 -4.98 5.86
CA LEU A 37 -4.67 -5.96 5.53
C LEU A 37 -3.63 -6.08 6.64
N PHE A 38 -3.39 -5.02 7.40
CA PHE A 38 -2.42 -5.05 8.50
C PHE A 38 -2.88 -5.92 9.68
N SER A 39 -4.17 -6.22 9.80
CA SER A 39 -4.69 -7.16 10.79
C SER A 39 -4.08 -8.57 10.67
N PHE A 40 -3.56 -8.93 9.49
CA PHE A 40 -2.87 -10.19 9.22
C PHE A 40 -1.35 -10.11 9.46
N ALA A 41 -0.79 -8.96 9.85
CA ALA A 41 0.66 -8.78 9.97
C ALA A 41 1.31 -9.70 11.01
N SER A 42 0.58 -10.15 12.03
CA SER A 42 1.06 -11.15 13.00
C SER A 42 1.25 -12.54 12.41
N GLU A 43 0.50 -12.89 11.36
CA GLU A 43 0.52 -14.21 10.73
C GLU A 43 1.59 -14.35 9.64
N LEU A 44 2.20 -13.22 9.25
CA LEU A 44 3.27 -13.18 8.27
C LEU A 44 4.63 -13.41 8.93
N PRO A 45 5.64 -13.93 8.18
CA PRO A 45 6.93 -14.28 8.77
C PRO A 45 7.59 -13.08 9.44
N ASP A 46 7.98 -13.24 10.71
CA ASP A 46 8.59 -12.17 11.52
C ASP A 46 9.95 -11.69 10.97
N SER A 47 10.56 -12.42 10.04
CA SER A 47 11.78 -11.99 9.35
C SER A 47 11.56 -10.90 8.30
N TYR A 48 10.31 -10.52 8.02
CA TYR A 48 9.96 -9.44 7.09
C TYR A 48 9.52 -8.19 7.85
N ALA A 49 9.93 -7.02 7.35
CA ALA A 49 9.30 -5.77 7.70
C ALA A 49 7.97 -5.67 6.95
N ILE A 50 6.90 -5.26 7.64
CA ILE A 50 5.56 -5.21 7.05
C ILE A 50 5.07 -3.78 7.07
N PHE A 51 4.63 -3.31 5.90
CA PHE A 51 4.05 -2.00 5.70
C PHE A 51 2.66 -2.17 5.11
N SER A 52 1.68 -1.41 5.60
CA SER A 52 0.37 -1.33 4.98
C SER A 52 0.08 0.12 4.68
N LEU A 53 -0.04 0.47 3.40
CA LEU A 53 -0.18 1.85 2.95
C LEU A 53 -1.66 2.22 2.82
N LYS A 54 -2.01 3.41 3.29
CA LYS A 54 -3.34 4.01 3.12
C LYS A 54 -3.42 4.71 1.78
N ALA A 55 -4.49 4.44 1.03
CA ALA A 55 -4.74 5.12 -0.22
C ALA A 55 -5.05 6.62 -0.01
N PRO A 56 -4.66 7.52 -0.93
CA PRO A 56 -4.67 8.96 -0.68
C PRO A 56 -6.07 9.60 -0.73
N LEU A 57 -7.04 8.98 -1.41
CA LEU A 57 -8.37 9.58 -1.58
C LEU A 57 -9.32 9.13 -0.46
N PRO A 58 -9.79 10.03 0.42
CA PRO A 58 -10.76 9.67 1.44
C PRO A 58 -12.16 9.47 0.82
N LEU A 59 -12.88 8.46 1.30
CA LEU A 59 -14.26 8.17 0.93
C LEU A 59 -15.20 8.51 2.09
N GLN A 60 -16.47 8.79 1.76
CA GLN A 60 -17.52 9.06 2.74
C GLN A 60 -18.40 7.81 2.93
N PRO A 61 -18.81 7.49 4.17
CA PRO A 61 -18.47 8.16 5.43
C PRO A 61 -17.07 7.79 5.97
N HIS A 62 -16.48 6.69 5.51
CA HIS A 62 -15.18 6.17 5.95
C HIS A 62 -14.45 5.47 4.79
N GLY A 63 -13.17 5.16 5.00
CA GLY A 63 -12.33 4.41 4.07
C GLY A 63 -11.63 5.28 3.04
N ASN A 64 -10.80 4.64 2.22
CA ASN A 64 -9.93 5.28 1.25
C ASN A 64 -9.94 4.55 -0.09
N ALA A 65 -9.54 5.25 -1.15
CA ALA A 65 -9.41 4.72 -2.50
C ALA A 65 -8.11 5.17 -3.15
N TRP A 66 -7.57 4.32 -4.03
CA TRP A 66 -6.43 4.67 -4.86
C TRP A 66 -6.87 5.49 -6.07
N TYR A 67 -8.06 5.22 -6.56
CA TYR A 67 -8.68 5.97 -7.64
C TYR A 67 -10.20 5.85 -7.58
N SER A 68 -10.85 6.89 -8.07
CA SER A 68 -12.29 6.99 -8.12
C SER A 68 -12.89 5.96 -9.08
N ILE A 69 -14.04 5.44 -8.70
CA ILE A 69 -14.90 4.61 -9.53
C ILE A 69 -16.18 5.39 -9.75
N TYR A 70 -16.50 5.67 -11.01
CA TYR A 70 -17.72 6.35 -11.39
C TYR A 70 -18.74 5.35 -11.89
N PHE A 71 -20.00 5.56 -11.49
CA PHE A 71 -21.16 4.81 -11.93
C PHE A 71 -22.06 5.75 -12.72
N ASP A 72 -22.35 5.41 -13.98
CA ASP A 72 -23.35 6.13 -14.76
C ASP A 72 -24.77 5.55 -14.57
N ALA A 73 -25.79 6.31 -14.95
CA ALA A 73 -27.18 5.91 -14.82
C ALA A 73 -27.59 4.74 -15.74
N GLY A 74 -26.72 4.34 -16.68
CA GLY A 74 -26.92 3.29 -17.67
C GLY A 74 -26.23 1.96 -17.32
N SER A 75 -25.67 1.81 -16.12
CA SER A 75 -24.89 0.64 -15.65
C SER A 75 -23.42 0.62 -16.09
N GLY A 76 -22.90 1.71 -16.67
CA GLY A 76 -21.49 1.86 -16.95
C GLY A 76 -20.69 2.10 -15.68
N LYS A 77 -19.60 1.35 -15.52
CA LYS A 77 -18.59 1.55 -14.47
C LYS A 77 -17.29 1.95 -15.14
N PHE A 78 -16.78 3.14 -14.84
CA PHE A 78 -15.48 3.58 -15.33
C PHE A 78 -14.57 4.02 -14.18
N ASN A 79 -13.30 3.68 -14.29
CA ASN A 79 -12.28 4.05 -13.31
C ASN A 79 -11.62 5.36 -13.73
N ASN A 80 -11.24 6.21 -12.78
CA ASN A 80 -10.36 7.33 -13.07
C ASN A 80 -8.92 6.82 -13.27
N THR A 81 -8.52 6.65 -14.53
CA THR A 81 -7.17 6.15 -14.87
C THR A 81 -6.07 7.15 -14.51
N GLU A 82 -6.34 8.46 -14.56
CA GLU A 82 -5.35 9.49 -14.21
C GLU A 82 -5.02 9.41 -12.71
N GLU A 83 -6.04 9.35 -11.85
CA GLU A 83 -5.84 9.13 -10.40
C GLU A 83 -5.15 7.80 -10.12
N ALA A 84 -5.41 6.76 -10.92
CA ALA A 84 -4.75 5.46 -10.75
C ALA A 84 -3.25 5.55 -11.04
N ILE A 85 -2.86 6.31 -12.07
CA ILE A 85 -1.46 6.58 -12.40
C ILE A 85 -0.80 7.41 -11.30
N GLU A 86 -1.46 8.47 -10.82
CA GLU A 86 -0.95 9.30 -9.73
C GLU A 86 -0.72 8.49 -8.44
N SER A 87 -1.69 7.66 -8.06
CA SER A 87 -1.56 6.75 -6.92
C SER A 87 -0.44 5.74 -7.11
N ARG A 88 -0.25 5.19 -8.31
CA ARG A 88 0.89 4.32 -8.61
C ARG A 88 2.22 5.02 -8.32
N GLU A 89 2.40 6.24 -8.82
CA GLU A 89 3.62 7.01 -8.62
C GLU A 89 3.86 7.35 -7.15
N LEU A 90 2.80 7.65 -6.39
CA LEU A 90 2.90 7.85 -4.94
C LEU A 90 3.33 6.59 -4.19
N VAL A 91 2.83 5.42 -4.61
CA VAL A 91 3.25 4.13 -4.05
C VAL A 91 4.71 3.85 -4.37
N VAL A 92 5.16 4.04 -5.62
CA VAL A 92 6.57 3.88 -6.01
C VAL A 92 7.47 4.76 -5.16
N LYS A 93 7.11 6.05 -5.02
CA LYS A 93 7.85 6.97 -4.16
C LYS A 93 7.86 6.52 -2.69
N CYS A 94 6.76 5.98 -2.17
CA CYS A 94 6.75 5.41 -0.82
C CYS A 94 7.66 4.19 -0.70
N ILE A 95 7.75 3.33 -1.72
CA ILE A 95 8.64 2.17 -1.73
C ILE A 95 10.10 2.64 -1.65
N ASP A 96 10.48 3.65 -2.44
CA ASP A 96 11.83 4.23 -2.39
C ASP A 96 12.15 4.80 -0.99
N ASP A 97 11.23 5.58 -0.41
CA ASP A 97 11.37 6.12 0.94
C ASP A 97 11.41 5.01 2.01
N ILE A 98 10.67 3.91 1.82
CA ILE A 98 10.72 2.75 2.72
C ILE A 98 12.10 2.10 2.68
N ILE A 99 12.65 1.90 1.48
CA ILE A 99 13.98 1.33 1.30
C ILE A 99 15.02 2.17 2.01
N GLU A 100 15.00 3.49 1.80
CA GLU A 100 15.99 4.40 2.37
C GLU A 100 15.83 4.54 3.88
N LYS A 101 14.61 4.88 4.36
CA LYS A 101 14.39 5.29 5.75
C LYS A 101 14.25 4.11 6.71
N TYR A 102 13.85 2.95 6.21
CA TYR A 102 13.74 1.73 7.01
C TYR A 102 14.87 0.73 6.74
N GLU A 103 15.86 1.14 5.94
CA GLU A 103 17.02 0.33 5.54
C GLU A 103 16.63 -1.05 4.96
N ILE A 104 15.56 -1.14 4.18
CA ILE A 104 15.05 -2.42 3.63
C ILE A 104 15.98 -2.96 2.53
N ASP A 105 16.02 -4.28 2.36
CA ASP A 105 16.65 -4.91 1.18
C ASP A 105 15.83 -4.61 -0.08
N ALA A 106 16.33 -3.70 -0.91
CA ALA A 106 15.73 -3.29 -2.17
C ALA A 106 15.53 -4.45 -3.18
N ASN A 107 16.26 -5.55 -3.04
CA ASN A 107 16.13 -6.71 -3.93
C ASN A 107 15.09 -7.72 -3.45
N ASN A 108 14.48 -7.51 -2.28
CA ASN A 108 13.55 -8.46 -1.66
C ASN A 108 12.32 -7.74 -1.09
N ILE A 109 11.52 -7.21 -2.01
CA ILE A 109 10.26 -6.53 -1.73
C ILE A 109 9.13 -7.33 -2.36
N THR A 110 8.12 -7.63 -1.56
CA THR A 110 6.87 -8.25 -2.01
C THR A 110 5.74 -7.24 -1.94
N LEU A 111 5.02 -7.06 -3.04
CA LEU A 111 3.77 -6.28 -3.06
C LEU A 111 2.57 -7.22 -2.86
N LEU A 112 1.79 -6.95 -1.82
CA LEU A 112 0.57 -7.68 -1.50
C LEU A 112 -0.64 -6.74 -1.65
N GLY A 113 -1.37 -6.89 -2.75
CA GLY A 113 -2.52 -6.04 -3.04
C GLY A 113 -3.85 -6.79 -2.95
N PHE A 114 -4.93 -6.10 -2.56
CA PHE A 114 -6.31 -6.57 -2.71
C PHE A 114 -7.13 -5.63 -3.62
N SER A 115 -7.87 -6.19 -4.60
CA SER A 115 -8.71 -5.46 -5.54
C SER A 115 -7.98 -4.28 -6.23
N GLN A 116 -8.29 -3.01 -5.89
CA GLN A 116 -7.53 -1.86 -6.45
C GLN A 116 -6.05 -1.94 -6.10
N GLY A 117 -5.73 -2.35 -4.87
CA GLY A 117 -4.35 -2.57 -4.46
C GLY A 117 -3.66 -3.64 -5.30
N THR A 118 -4.35 -4.73 -5.67
CA THR A 118 -3.79 -5.76 -6.58
C THR A 118 -3.47 -5.17 -7.96
N ILE A 119 -4.38 -4.36 -8.49
CA ILE A 119 -4.20 -3.71 -9.80
C ILE A 119 -2.97 -2.80 -9.76
N LEU A 120 -2.81 -2.00 -8.71
CA LEU A 120 -1.62 -1.16 -8.56
C LEU A 120 -0.35 -1.99 -8.40
N SER A 121 -0.37 -3.04 -7.56
CA SER A 121 0.79 -3.93 -7.39
C SER A 121 1.29 -4.49 -8.71
N PHE A 122 0.37 -4.99 -9.57
CA PHE A 122 0.73 -5.49 -10.90
C PHE A 122 1.17 -4.40 -11.88
N SER A 123 0.77 -3.14 -11.69
CA SER A 123 1.22 -2.04 -12.54
C SER A 123 2.64 -1.54 -12.20
N ILE A 124 3.14 -1.91 -11.01
CA ILE A 124 4.46 -1.52 -10.50
C ILE A 124 5.50 -2.62 -10.77
N ALA A 125 5.13 -3.88 -10.55
CA ALA A 125 6.00 -5.05 -10.68
C ALA A 125 6.13 -5.55 -12.14
#